data_AF-A0A8X6KNN1-F1
#
_entry.id   AF-A0A8X6KNN1-F1
#
_cell.length_a   1.000
_cell.length_b   1.000
_cell.length_c   1.000
_cell.angle_alpha   90.00
_cell.angle_beta   90.00
_cell.angle_gamma   90.00
#
_symmetry.space_group_name_H-M   'P 1'
#
loop_
_entity.id
_entity.type
_entity.pdbx_description
1 polymer ?
#
loop_
_entity_poly.entity_id
_entity_poly.type
_entity_poly.pdbx_seq_one_letter_code
_entity_poly.pdbx_strand_id
1 'polypeptide(L)'
;MTYSNSLPFTVFSDDKNYVQQSAVPRKWDTHGGEDVPVYAHGPMAHLFRGVLEQTYVPHAMAYAACIGPQRDDCERRRRQAYQRQVIECPSAHRDDSTGHKLLASWMIFIWCFGWTLGELWWFHAFFT
;
A
#
# COMPACT_ATOMS: atom_id res chain seq x y z
N MET A 1 -18.56 35.77 -24.32
CA MET A 1 -19.23 36.29 -25.52
C MET A 1 -19.18 35.20 -26.57
N THR A 2 -20.24 34.41 -26.67
CA THR A 2 -20.61 33.66 -27.87
C THR A 2 -22.11 33.82 -27.99
N TYR A 3 -22.53 34.42 -29.10
CA TYR A 3 -23.88 34.84 -29.40
C TYR A 3 -24.54 33.70 -30.20
N SER A 4 -25.63 33.11 -29.73
CA SER A 4 -26.49 32.26 -30.57
C SER A 4 -27.92 32.76 -30.49
N ASN A 5 -28.33 33.54 -31.49
CA ASN A 5 -29.70 33.95 -31.70
C ASN A 5 -30.51 32.78 -32.28
N SER A 6 -31.24 32.08 -31.43
CA SER A 6 -32.48 31.36 -31.76
C SER A 6 -33.33 31.23 -30.49
N LEU A 7 -34.39 32.04 -30.40
CA LEU A 7 -35.39 32.08 -29.32
C LEU A 7 -36.17 30.73 -29.22
N PRO A 8 -36.94 30.44 -28.15
CA PRO A 8 -36.72 30.59 -26.70
C PRO A 8 -36.92 29.24 -25.93
N PHE A 9 -36.46 29.16 -24.68
CA PHE A 9 -36.97 28.28 -23.62
C PHE A 9 -36.93 26.74 -23.79
N THR A 10 -35.86 26.15 -24.34
CA THR A 10 -35.58 24.72 -24.05
C THR A 10 -34.10 24.51 -23.76
N VAL A 11 -33.63 25.10 -22.65
CA VAL A 11 -32.37 24.66 -22.08
C VAL A 11 -32.64 23.35 -21.35
N PHE A 12 -32.29 22.23 -21.98
CA PHE A 12 -32.48 20.92 -21.38
C PHE A 12 -31.49 20.73 -20.24
N SER A 13 -32.00 20.55 -19.02
CA SER A 13 -31.19 20.29 -17.82
C SER A 13 -30.33 19.03 -17.91
N ASP A 14 -30.60 18.15 -18.87
CA ASP A 14 -29.90 16.87 -19.09
C ASP A 14 -28.82 16.97 -20.19
N ASP A 15 -28.62 18.14 -20.80
CA ASP A 15 -27.49 18.33 -21.72
C ASP A 15 -26.16 18.35 -20.94
N LYS A 16 -25.16 17.60 -21.39
CA LYS A 16 -23.82 17.55 -20.79
C LYS A 16 -23.12 18.90 -20.77
N ASN A 17 -23.46 19.80 -21.70
CA ASN A 17 -22.90 21.15 -21.80
C ASN A 17 -23.75 22.21 -21.09
N TYR A 18 -24.83 21.80 -20.41
CA TYR A 18 -25.62 22.73 -19.61
C TYR A 18 -24.80 23.23 -18.42
N VAL A 19 -24.79 24.57 -18.24
CA VAL A 19 -24.17 25.22 -17.10
C VAL A 19 -25.28 25.67 -16.14
N GLN A 20 -25.23 25.17 -14.91
CA GLN A 20 -26.19 25.51 -13.87
C GLN A 20 -26.12 27.00 -13.53
N GLN A 21 -27.25 27.55 -13.07
CA GLN A 21 -27.35 28.96 -12.73
C GLN A 21 -26.46 29.31 -11.53
N SER A 22 -25.84 30.49 -11.57
CA SER A 22 -25.06 31.05 -10.47
C SER A 22 -25.68 32.37 -9.97
N ALA A 23 -25.45 32.70 -8.70
CA ALA A 23 -25.91 33.98 -8.13
C ALA A 23 -25.13 35.19 -8.69
N VAL A 24 -23.87 34.98 -9.09
CA VAL A 24 -22.98 36.02 -9.62
C VAL A 24 -22.35 35.54 -10.94
N PRO A 25 -22.41 36.32 -12.03
CA PRO A 25 -21.83 35.93 -13.30
C PRO A 25 -20.31 36.02 -13.25
N ARG A 26 -19.63 34.90 -13.51
CA ARG A 26 -18.17 34.78 -13.56
C ARG A 26 -17.76 33.95 -14.77
N LYS A 27 -16.54 34.17 -15.28
CA LYS A 27 -15.97 33.33 -16.36
C LYS A 27 -15.65 31.91 -15.87
N TRP A 28 -15.33 31.77 -14.58
CA TRP A 28 -15.05 30.52 -13.89
C TRP A 28 -15.66 30.57 -12.49
N ASP A 29 -16.11 29.42 -12.01
CA ASP A 29 -16.60 29.30 -10.64
C ASP A 29 -15.46 29.44 -9.62
N THR A 30 -15.81 29.79 -8.38
CA THR A 30 -14.87 29.88 -7.27
C THR A 30 -14.94 28.61 -6.42
N HIS A 31 -13.81 28.21 -5.82
CA HIS A 31 -13.82 27.09 -4.89
C HIS A 31 -14.59 27.43 -3.62
N GLY A 32 -15.30 26.43 -3.09
CA GLY A 32 -15.85 26.45 -1.75
C GLY A 32 -14.75 26.35 -0.69
N GLY A 33 -14.99 26.93 0.48
CA GLY A 33 -14.09 26.91 1.64
C GLY A 33 -14.62 26.04 2.78
N GLU A 34 -15.58 25.17 2.49
CA GLU A 34 -16.14 24.22 3.44
C GLU A 34 -15.18 23.08 3.76
N ASP A 35 -15.38 22.45 4.91
CA ASP A 35 -14.62 21.27 5.30
C ASP A 35 -14.91 20.09 4.36
N VAL A 36 -13.85 19.34 4.01
CA VAL A 36 -13.94 18.16 3.14
C VAL A 36 -13.81 16.85 3.93
N PRO A 37 -14.53 15.78 3.54
CA PRO A 37 -14.45 14.51 4.26
C PRO A 37 -13.12 13.79 3.99
N VAL A 38 -12.62 13.11 5.03
CA VAL A 38 -11.46 12.21 4.94
C VAL A 38 -11.90 10.78 5.25
N TYR A 39 -11.64 9.86 4.33
CA TYR A 39 -11.90 8.43 4.50
C TYR A 39 -10.58 7.67 4.65
N ALA A 40 -10.49 6.81 5.65
CA ALA A 40 -9.28 6.04 5.94
C ALA A 40 -9.58 4.56 6.21
N HIS A 41 -8.73 3.69 5.68
CA HIS A 41 -8.76 2.24 5.90
C HIS A 41 -7.34 1.69 5.99
N GLY A 42 -7.10 0.72 6.88
CA GLY A 42 -5.79 0.09 7.09
C GLY A 42 -5.16 0.39 8.45
N PRO A 43 -3.84 0.15 8.61
CA PRO A 43 -3.12 0.37 9.86
C PRO A 43 -3.30 1.81 10.35
N MET A 44 -3.67 1.96 11.62
CA MET A 44 -3.90 3.27 12.24
C MET A 44 -5.01 4.13 11.59
N ALA A 45 -5.93 3.54 10.80
CA ALA A 45 -7.07 4.29 10.24
C ALA A 45 -7.94 4.97 11.31
N HIS A 46 -7.93 4.44 12.54
CA HIS A 46 -8.63 5.04 13.68
C HIS A 46 -8.12 6.42 14.10
N LEU A 47 -6.98 6.90 13.56
CA LEU A 47 -6.49 8.26 13.78
C LEU A 47 -7.34 9.33 13.09
N PHE A 48 -8.04 8.96 12.02
CA PHE A 48 -8.89 9.88 11.25
C PHE A 48 -10.31 9.89 11.83
N ARG A 49 -10.53 10.70 12.87
CA ARG A 49 -11.83 10.87 13.54
C ARG A 49 -12.05 12.33 13.93
N GLY A 50 -13.31 12.78 13.83
CA GLY A 50 -13.69 14.15 14.21
C GLY A 50 -13.37 15.19 13.13
N VAL A 51 -13.24 16.44 13.56
CA VAL A 51 -12.81 17.57 12.71
C VAL A 51 -11.30 17.73 12.85
N LEU A 52 -10.61 17.78 11.72
CA LEU A 52 -9.15 17.75 11.65
C LEU A 52 -8.66 18.85 10.72
N GLU A 53 -7.53 19.46 11.07
CA GLU A 53 -6.83 20.40 10.18
C GLU A 53 -6.27 19.68 8.95
N GLN A 54 -6.25 20.34 7.78
CA GLN A 54 -5.72 19.73 6.55
C GLN A 54 -4.24 19.29 6.70
N THR A 55 -3.46 20.00 7.53
CA THR A 55 -2.07 19.66 7.87
C THR A 55 -1.94 18.40 8.74
N TYR A 56 -3.01 17.97 9.41
CA TYR A 56 -3.01 16.74 10.20
C TYR A 56 -2.86 15.49 9.32
N VAL A 57 -3.41 15.51 8.11
CA VAL A 57 -3.41 14.36 7.19
C VAL A 57 -1.98 13.82 6.94
N PRO A 58 -1.01 14.63 6.47
CA PRO A 58 0.36 14.13 6.27
C PRO A 58 1.04 13.71 7.57
N HIS A 59 0.77 14.36 8.70
CA HIS A 59 1.34 13.96 9.99
C HIS A 59 0.81 12.61 10.48
N ALA A 60 -0.50 12.38 10.35
CA ALA A 60 -1.12 11.11 10.71
C ALA A 60 -0.66 9.97 9.79
N MET A 61 -0.51 10.24 8.48
CA MET A 61 0.06 9.28 7.53
C MET A 61 1.52 8.94 7.86
N ALA A 62 2.33 9.96 8.14
CA ALA A 62 3.73 9.76 8.53
C ALA A 62 3.85 8.94 9.82
N TYR A 63 3.00 9.25 10.81
CA TYR A 63 2.93 8.49 12.05
C TYR A 63 2.50 7.04 11.80
N ALA A 64 1.48 6.79 10.97
CA ALA A 64 1.03 5.43 10.65
C ALA A 64 2.11 4.58 9.97
N ALA A 65 2.97 5.20 9.15
CA ALA A 65 4.08 4.55 8.46
C ALA A 65 5.38 4.49 9.28
N CYS A 66 5.38 4.99 10.53
CA CYS A 66 6.58 5.18 11.35
C CYS A 66 7.70 5.94 10.60
N ILE A 67 7.36 6.99 9.84
CA ILE A 67 8.33 7.86 9.18
C ILE A 67 8.34 9.25 9.81
N GLY A 68 9.48 9.94 9.73
CA GLY A 68 9.62 11.30 10.24
C GLY A 68 9.87 11.38 11.76
N PRO A 69 9.61 12.55 12.38
CA PRO A 69 10.06 12.86 13.74
C PRO A 69 9.47 11.95 14.82
N GLN A 70 8.27 11.42 14.62
CA GLN A 70 7.58 10.56 15.58
C GLN A 70 7.81 9.05 15.36
N ARG A 71 8.83 8.68 14.56
CA ARG A 71 9.16 7.28 14.27
C ARG A 71 9.35 6.44 15.54
N ASP A 72 10.14 6.94 16.48
CA ASP A 72 10.52 6.15 17.65
C ASP A 72 9.31 5.86 18.54
N ASP A 73 8.37 6.80 18.64
CA ASP A 73 7.08 6.61 19.32
C ASP A 73 6.16 5.63 18.58
N CYS A 74 6.09 5.72 17.25
CA CYS A 74 5.34 4.76 16.43
C CYS A 74 5.86 3.34 16.61
N GLU A 75 7.17 3.13 16.47
CA GLU A 75 7.81 1.82 16.61
C GLU A 75 7.67 1.25 18.02
N ARG A 76 7.79 2.10 19.04
CA ARG A 76 7.52 1.70 20.43
C ARG A 76 6.08 1.20 20.59
N ARG A 77 5.07 1.93 20.10
CA ARG A 77 3.67 1.50 20.19
C ARG A 77 3.38 0.26 19.34
N ARG A 78 4.00 0.13 18.17
CA ARG A 78 3.90 -1.06 17.32
C ARG A 78 4.43 -2.31 18.01
N ARG A 79 5.59 -2.22 18.68
CA ARG A 79 6.16 -3.31 19.49
C ARG A 79 5.27 -3.68 20.68
N GLN A 80 4.71 -2.68 21.37
CA GLN A 80 3.77 -2.90 22.48
C GLN A 80 2.48 -3.56 22.02
N ALA A 81 1.92 -3.12 20.89
CA ALA A 81 0.74 -3.73 20.29
C ALA A 81 1.01 -5.19 19.89
N TYR A 82 2.19 -5.47 19.32
CA TYR A 82 2.63 -6.84 19.03
C TYR A 82 2.72 -7.70 20.31
N GLN A 83 3.37 -7.20 21.37
CA GLN A 83 3.45 -7.92 22.64
C GLN A 83 2.07 -8.21 23.26
N ARG A 84 1.10 -7.30 23.07
CA ARG A 84 -0.28 -7.49 23.56
C ARG A 84 -1.05 -8.52 22.74
N GLN A 85 -0.80 -8.60 21.42
CA GLN A 85 -1.44 -9.58 20.54
C GLN A 85 -0.89 -11.01 20.71
N VAL A 86 0.33 -11.17 21.20
CA VAL A 86 0.94 -12.50 21.45
C VAL A 86 0.27 -13.24 22.62
N ILE A 87 -0.49 -12.56 23.49
CA ILE A 87 -1.10 -13.18 24.67
C ILE A 87 -2.47 -13.83 24.39
N GLU A 88 -3.20 -13.46 23.33
CA GLU A 88 -4.62 -13.84 23.20
C GLU A 88 -5.02 -14.58 21.91
N CYS A 89 -4.12 -14.86 20.97
CA CYS A 89 -4.42 -15.75 19.84
C CYS A 89 -3.13 -16.46 19.39
N PRO A 90 -3.17 -17.73 18.95
CA PRO A 90 -2.07 -18.31 18.21
C PRO A 90 -1.90 -17.45 16.95
N SER A 91 -0.77 -16.75 16.88
CA SER A 91 -0.45 -15.89 15.74
C SER A 91 -0.39 -16.75 14.48
N ALA A 92 -0.91 -16.23 13.36
CA ALA A 92 -0.72 -16.84 12.06
C ALA A 92 0.76 -17.15 11.88
N HIS A 93 1.09 -18.42 11.64
CA HIS A 93 2.43 -18.93 11.46
C HIS A 93 3.12 -18.08 10.39
N ARG A 94 3.97 -17.14 10.81
CA ARG A 94 4.97 -16.58 9.92
C ARG A 94 5.97 -17.71 9.74
N ASP A 95 5.98 -18.33 8.58
CA ASP A 95 7.15 -19.09 8.11
C ASP A 95 8.29 -18.09 7.98
N ASP A 96 9.00 -17.89 9.10
CA ASP A 96 10.30 -17.26 9.09
C ASP A 96 11.26 -18.25 8.42
N SER A 97 11.39 -18.15 7.11
CA SER A 97 12.40 -18.89 6.34
C SER A 97 13.81 -18.35 6.58
N THR A 98 14.14 -18.03 7.83
CA THR A 98 15.41 -17.48 8.27
C THR A 98 16.16 -18.47 9.17
N GLY A 99 16.01 -19.76 8.88
CA GLY A 99 16.77 -20.85 9.47
C GLY A 99 17.29 -21.79 8.38
N HIS A 100 18.62 -21.80 8.21
CA HIS A 100 19.41 -22.74 7.39
C HIS A 100 19.48 -22.53 5.87
N LYS A 101 20.20 -21.49 5.41
CA LYS A 101 20.78 -21.46 4.04
C LYS A 101 22.25 -21.87 3.97
N LEU A 102 22.86 -22.34 5.06
CA LEU A 102 24.27 -22.76 5.08
C LEU A 102 24.47 -24.25 4.77
N LEU A 103 23.49 -25.11 5.02
CA LEU A 103 23.61 -26.56 4.76
C LEU A 103 23.22 -26.96 3.33
N ALA A 104 22.31 -26.21 2.70
CA ALA A 104 21.85 -26.51 1.33
C ALA A 104 22.95 -26.23 0.28
N SER A 105 23.81 -25.23 0.48
CA SER A 105 24.91 -24.94 -0.44
C SER A 105 25.99 -26.03 -0.39
N TRP A 106 26.33 -26.53 0.80
CA TRP A 106 27.38 -27.53 0.98
C TRP A 106 27.01 -28.91 0.41
N MET A 107 25.72 -29.29 0.50
CA MET A 107 25.22 -30.53 -0.09
C MET A 107 25.29 -30.52 -1.62
N ILE A 108 25.12 -29.35 -2.26
CA ILE A 108 25.27 -29.20 -3.72
C ILE A 108 26.73 -29.32 -4.14
N PHE A 109 27.69 -28.81 -3.35
CA PHE A 109 29.12 -28.99 -3.62
C PHE A 109 29.59 -30.45 -3.49
N ILE A 110 29.09 -31.20 -2.50
CA ILE A 110 29.40 -32.63 -2.35
C ILE A 110 28.78 -33.45 -3.50
N TRP A 111 27.57 -33.11 -3.94
CA TRP A 111 26.92 -33.80 -5.06
C TRP A 111 27.60 -33.52 -6.40
N CYS A 112 28.06 -32.28 -6.64
CA CYS A 112 28.79 -31.93 -7.86
C CYS A 112 30.24 -32.46 -7.91
N PHE A 113 30.95 -32.55 -6.78
CA PHE A 113 32.31 -33.13 -6.76
C PHE A 113 32.32 -34.66 -6.63
N GLY A 114 31.29 -35.27 -6.05
CA GLY A 114 31.17 -36.73 -5.96
C GLY A 114 30.82 -37.41 -7.30
N TRP A 115 30.22 -36.69 -8.23
CA TRP A 115 29.81 -37.22 -9.54
C TRP A 115 30.87 -37.10 -10.66
N THR A 116 32.03 -36.48 -10.42
CA THR A 116 33.11 -36.39 -11.42
C THR A 116 34.22 -37.43 -11.25
N LEU A 117 34.13 -38.31 -10.24
CA LEU A 117 35.07 -39.42 -10.01
C LEU A 117 34.42 -40.81 -10.02
N GLY A 118 33.12 -40.92 -10.32
CA GLY A 118 32.36 -42.17 -10.32
C GLY A 118 32.23 -42.90 -11.68
N GLU A 119 32.64 -42.29 -12.79
CA GLU A 119 32.46 -42.81 -14.15
C GLU A 119 33.78 -43.34 -14.76
N LEU A 120 34.51 -44.19 -14.03
CA LEU A 120 35.65 -44.93 -14.61
C LEU A 120 35.71 -46.43 -14.26
N TRP A 121 34.61 -47.02 -13.79
CA TRP A 121 34.54 -48.47 -13.53
C TRP A 121 33.35 -49.20 -14.19
N TRP A 122 32.50 -48.51 -14.97
CA TRP A 122 31.34 -49.12 -15.61
C TRP A 122 31.47 -49.45 -17.10
N PHE A 123 32.65 -49.24 -17.73
CA PHE A 123 32.86 -49.59 -19.15
C PHE A 123 33.65 -50.88 -19.41
N HIS A 124 34.08 -51.63 -18.39
CA HIS A 124 34.91 -52.84 -18.59
C HIS A 124 34.22 -54.18 -18.26
N ALA A 125 32.88 -54.22 -18.23
CA ALA A 125 32.14 -55.43 -17.86
C ALA A 125 31.03 -55.84 -18.84
N PHE A 126 31.05 -55.41 -20.11
CA PHE A 126 30.05 -55.89 -21.08
C PHE A 126 30.54 -56.44 -22.42
N PHE A 127 31.83 -56.47 -22.73
CA PHE A 127 32.34 -57.31 -23.82
C PHE A 127 33.74 -57.82 -23.48
N THR A 128 33.83 -59.14 -23.29
CA THR A 128 35.03 -60.01 -23.26
C THR A 128 36.16 -59.66 -22.30
#